data_AF-A0A9P0PU79-F1
#
_entry.id   AF-A0A9P0PU79-F1
#
_cell.length_a   1.000
_cell.length_b   1.000
_cell.length_c   1.000
_cell.angle_alpha   90.00
_cell.angle_beta   90.00
_cell.angle_gamma   90.00
#
_symmetry.space_group_name_H-M   'P 1'
#
loop_
_entity.id
_entity.type
_entity.pdbx_description
1 polymer ?
#
loop_
_entity_poly.entity_id
_entity_poly.type
_entity_poly.pdbx_seq_one_letter_code
_entity_poly.pdbx_strand_id
1 'polypeptide(L)'
;MLLTCKIGFSSTDSVMPLKLVEAGIPKEKLGLIAVPMIPIQVLLPLVISKYSTGPKPLNVFLKAIPYRLLLGVGAAFLVWITPTLVPDASKGLPITYVGLLLVLYGAHQACLYCMYVSIMAFFAKISDSKVGGTYMTLLNTCTNLGGNWPTILALYFVDPLTWKQCEGGVEAIDNACRTSVERDLCVSKGGKCVTTIDGFYIETVICIVIGFLWLWLWGSKTIKYIQALNENAWKLAKRKTDKR
;
A
#
# COMPACT_ATOMS: atom_id res chain seq x y z
N MET A 1 -11.32 -11.74 -3.54
CA MET A 1 -11.03 -10.31 -3.79
C MET A 1 -10.37 -9.68 -2.57
N LEU A 2 -10.99 -9.77 -1.38
CA LEU A 2 -10.49 -9.20 -0.12
C LEU A 2 -9.04 -9.60 0.21
N LEU A 3 -8.67 -10.85 -0.09
CA LEU A 3 -7.33 -11.38 0.18
C LEU A 3 -6.27 -10.93 -0.84
N THR A 4 -6.65 -10.60 -2.08
CA THR A 4 -5.68 -10.47 -3.19
C THR A 4 -5.60 -9.08 -3.80
N CYS A 5 -6.59 -8.21 -3.56
CA CYS A 5 -6.62 -6.87 -4.19
C CYS A 5 -5.53 -5.93 -3.69
N LYS A 6 -4.95 -6.19 -2.51
CA LYS A 6 -3.95 -5.32 -1.88
C LYS A 6 -2.50 -5.64 -2.26
N ILE A 7 -2.25 -6.74 -2.97
CA ILE A 7 -0.91 -7.14 -3.42
C ILE A 7 -0.26 -6.04 -4.25
N GLY A 8 -1.04 -5.34 -5.08
CA GLY A 8 -0.50 -4.29 -5.94
C GLY A 8 -0.01 -3.03 -5.22
N PHE A 9 -0.33 -2.88 -3.93
CA PHE A 9 0.03 -1.71 -3.13
C PHE A 9 1.03 -2.04 -2.01
N SER A 10 1.39 -3.31 -1.80
CA SER A 10 2.13 -3.75 -0.61
C SER A 10 3.48 -3.05 -0.49
N SER A 11 4.27 -3.01 -1.57
CA SER A 11 5.59 -2.36 -1.54
C SER A 11 5.48 -0.86 -1.23
N THR A 12 4.55 -0.15 -1.88
CA THR A 12 4.31 1.28 -1.61
C THR A 12 3.81 1.54 -0.19
N ASP A 13 2.92 0.70 0.34
CA ASP A 13 2.33 0.89 1.66
C ASP A 13 3.32 0.61 2.80
N SER A 14 4.15 -0.43 2.68
CA SER A 14 5.01 -0.90 3.78
C SER A 14 6.49 -0.58 3.63
N VAL A 15 7.02 -0.56 2.41
CA VAL A 15 8.48 -0.42 2.16
C VAL A 15 8.86 1.05 1.97
N MET A 16 8.02 1.86 1.30
CA MET A 16 8.30 3.29 1.06
C MET A 16 8.63 4.07 2.33
N PRO A 17 7.87 3.97 3.46
CA PRO A 17 8.20 4.73 4.67
C PRO A 17 9.58 4.36 5.23
N LEU A 18 9.98 3.09 5.12
CA LEU A 18 11.29 2.62 5.55
C LEU A 18 12.40 3.20 4.66
N LYS A 19 12.16 3.24 3.34
CA LYS A 19 13.12 3.82 2.39
C LYS A 19 13.31 5.32 2.54
N LEU A 20 12.27 6.06 2.94
CA LEU A 20 12.41 7.48 3.29
C LEU A 20 13.28 7.69 4.53
N VAL A 21 13.19 6.78 5.51
CA VAL A 21 14.07 6.79 6.68
C VAL A 21 15.51 6.44 6.31
N GLU A 22 15.71 5.42 5.47
CA GLU A 22 17.04 5.05 4.95
C GLU A 22 17.67 6.16 4.11
N ALA A 23 16.85 6.95 3.39
CA ALA A 23 17.28 8.13 2.63
C ALA A 23 17.66 9.32 3.53
N GLY A 24 17.57 9.18 4.86
CA GLY A 24 18.05 10.17 5.83
C GLY A 24 16.95 11.02 6.47
N ILE A 25 15.66 10.79 6.19
CA ILE A 25 14.57 11.53 6.82
C ILE A 25 14.33 10.98 8.23
N PRO A 26 14.43 11.80 9.29
CA PRO A 26 14.14 11.34 10.65
C PRO A 26 12.70 10.85 10.79
N LYS A 27 12.51 9.74 11.53
CA LYS A 27 11.19 9.14 11.76
C LYS A 27 10.21 10.13 12.39
N GLU A 28 10.71 11.02 13.22
CA GLU A 28 9.94 12.07 13.89
C GLU A 28 9.36 13.06 12.88
N LYS A 29 10.13 13.41 11.83
CA LYS A 29 9.68 14.32 10.77
C LYS A 29 8.62 13.69 9.89
N LEU A 30 8.76 12.41 9.54
CA LEU A 30 7.70 11.66 8.84
C LEU A 30 6.43 11.54 9.71
N GLY A 31 6.59 11.31 11.01
CA GLY A 31 5.48 11.29 11.97
C GLY A 31 4.74 12.63 12.07
N LEU A 32 5.48 13.76 12.04
CA LEU A 32 4.88 15.09 12.05
C LEU A 32 4.05 15.37 10.79
N ILE A 33 4.37 14.76 9.65
CA ILE A 33 3.58 14.88 8.42
C ILE A 33 2.22 14.16 8.55
N ALA A 34 2.12 13.15 9.43
CA ALA A 34 0.83 12.50 9.70
C ALA A 34 -0.16 13.41 10.43
N VAL A 35 0.31 14.39 11.22
CA VAL A 35 -0.54 15.30 11.99
C VAL A 35 -1.53 16.09 11.11
N PRO A 36 -1.10 16.83 10.07
CA PRO A 36 -2.03 17.52 9.17
C PRO A 36 -2.88 16.56 8.32
N MET A 37 -2.51 15.28 8.23
CA MET A 37 -3.32 14.28 7.53
C MET A 37 -4.52 13.83 8.37
N ILE A 38 -4.44 13.82 9.71
CA ILE A 38 -5.52 13.34 10.57
C ILE A 38 -6.86 14.04 10.30
N PRO A 39 -6.95 15.38 10.22
CA PRO A 39 -8.22 16.04 9.88
C PRO A 39 -8.76 15.60 8.52
N ILE A 40 -7.88 15.44 7.52
CA ILE A 40 -8.25 14.95 6.20
C ILE A 40 -8.79 13.52 6.32
N GLN A 41 -8.13 12.64 7.08
CA GLN A 41 -8.57 11.26 7.30
C GLN A 41 -9.95 11.15 7.95
N VAL A 42 -10.34 12.11 8.78
CA VAL A 42 -11.66 12.15 9.42
C VAL A 42 -12.72 12.74 8.49
N LEU A 43 -12.41 13.84 7.80
CA LEU A 43 -13.37 14.55 6.95
C LEU A 43 -13.61 13.85 5.61
N LEU A 44 -12.58 13.25 5.04
CA LEU A 44 -12.61 12.68 3.70
C LEU A 44 -13.59 11.50 3.58
N PRO A 45 -13.66 10.55 4.53
CA PRO A 45 -14.71 9.54 4.55
C PRO A 45 -16.13 10.12 4.62
N LEU A 46 -16.36 11.21 5.36
CA LEU A 46 -17.67 11.85 5.45
C LEU A 46 -18.10 12.42 4.08
N VAL A 47 -17.17 13.06 3.37
CA VAL A 47 -17.43 13.59 2.02
C VAL A 47 -17.65 12.45 1.02
N ILE A 48 -16.77 11.44 1.04
CA ILE A 48 -16.83 10.30 0.11
C ILE A 48 -18.08 9.47 0.33
N SER A 49 -18.55 9.32 1.58
CA SER A 49 -19.73 8.51 1.92
C SER A 49 -20.97 8.89 1.10
N LYS A 50 -21.13 10.18 0.78
CA LYS A 50 -22.24 10.67 -0.07
C LYS A 50 -22.17 10.12 -1.50
N TYR A 51 -20.96 9.85 -2.00
CA TYR A 51 -20.72 9.33 -3.35
C TYR A 51 -20.62 7.81 -3.39
N SER A 52 -20.31 7.16 -2.27
CA SER A 52 -20.15 5.70 -2.17
C SER A 52 -21.37 4.96 -1.60
N THR A 53 -22.39 5.66 -1.09
CA THR A 53 -23.67 5.08 -0.65
C THR A 53 -24.66 4.76 -1.78
N GLY A 54 -24.27 4.97 -3.05
CA GLY A 54 -25.10 4.66 -4.21
C GLY A 54 -25.37 3.15 -4.41
N PRO A 55 -26.18 2.77 -5.42
CA PRO A 55 -26.57 1.37 -5.64
C PRO A 55 -25.39 0.44 -5.98
N LYS A 56 -24.25 1.01 -6.40
CA LYS A 56 -23.05 0.32 -6.90
C LYS A 56 -21.77 0.84 -6.20
N PRO A 57 -21.58 0.55 -4.90
CA PRO A 57 -20.48 1.11 -4.09
C PRO A 57 -19.09 0.66 -4.55
N LEU A 58 -18.95 -0.55 -5.10
CA LEU A 58 -17.68 -1.10 -5.59
C LEU A 58 -17.22 -0.50 -6.93
N ASN A 59 -18.05 0.30 -7.61
CA ASN A 59 -17.58 1.06 -8.78
C ASN A 59 -16.54 2.11 -8.40
N VAL A 60 -16.72 2.77 -7.25
CA VAL A 60 -15.73 3.72 -6.72
C VAL A 60 -14.45 2.98 -6.33
N PHE A 61 -14.58 1.81 -5.71
CA PHE A 61 -13.45 0.91 -5.43
C PHE A 61 -12.64 0.57 -6.70
N LEU A 62 -13.31 0.15 -7.77
CA LEU A 62 -12.68 -0.18 -9.05
C LEU A 62 -11.96 1.00 -9.69
N LYS A 63 -12.57 2.19 -9.65
CA LYS A 63 -11.97 3.41 -10.19
C LYS A 63 -10.76 3.86 -9.38
N ALA A 64 -10.77 3.67 -8.06
CA ALA A 64 -9.68 4.09 -7.19
C ALA A 64 -8.40 3.25 -7.33
N ILE A 65 -8.51 1.96 -7.69
CA ILE A 65 -7.35 1.07 -7.86
C ILE A 65 -6.29 1.63 -8.83
N PRO A 66 -6.61 1.95 -10.10
CA PRO A 66 -5.59 2.41 -11.05
C PRO A 66 -4.94 3.72 -10.61
N TYR A 67 -5.70 4.67 -10.05
CA TYR A 67 -5.12 5.90 -9.49
C TYR A 67 -4.15 5.59 -8.35
N ARG A 68 -4.51 4.66 -7.46
CA ARG A 68 -3.64 4.26 -6.36
C ARG A 68 -2.37 3.56 -6.83
N LEU A 69 -2.45 2.72 -7.87
CA LEU A 69 -1.27 2.05 -8.47
C LEU A 69 -0.33 3.08 -9.10
N LEU A 70 -0.88 4.09 -9.81
CA LEU A 70 -0.09 5.17 -10.40
C LEU A 70 0.57 6.06 -9.34
N LEU A 71 -0.11 6.31 -8.21
CA LEU A 71 0.50 7.01 -7.07
C LEU A 71 1.67 6.21 -6.48
N GLY A 72 1.70 4.88 -6.61
CA GLY A 72 2.85 4.04 -6.30
C GLY A 72 4.10 4.37 -7.13
N VAL A 73 3.93 4.71 -8.41
CA VAL A 73 5.03 5.21 -9.26
C VAL A 73 5.52 6.56 -8.74
N GLY A 74 4.59 7.46 -8.40
CA GLY A 74 4.92 8.77 -7.81
C GLY A 74 5.66 8.63 -6.48
N ALA A 75 5.28 7.65 -5.65
CA ALA A 75 5.95 7.32 -4.40
C ALA A 75 7.38 6.81 -4.62
N ALA A 76 7.59 5.89 -5.56
CA ALA A 76 8.94 5.44 -5.93
C ALA A 76 9.80 6.60 -6.45
N PHE A 77 9.25 7.45 -7.32
CA PHE A 77 9.94 8.64 -7.82
C PHE A 77 10.30 9.62 -6.69
N LEU A 78 9.40 9.80 -5.72
CA LEU A 78 9.65 10.64 -4.55
C LEU A 78 10.81 10.11 -3.70
N VAL A 79 10.87 8.79 -3.45
CA VAL A 79 12.01 8.17 -2.75
C VAL A 79 13.32 8.39 -3.52
N TRP A 80 13.29 8.24 -4.85
CA TRP A 80 14.47 8.43 -5.69
C TRP A 80 15.02 9.86 -5.68
N ILE A 81 14.14 10.87 -5.71
CA ILE A 81 14.57 12.28 -5.68
C ILE A 81 14.90 12.77 -4.26
N THR A 82 14.51 12.04 -3.22
CA THR A 82 14.69 12.46 -1.81
C THR A 82 16.15 12.80 -1.46
N PRO A 83 17.17 11.97 -1.76
CA PRO A 83 18.57 12.29 -1.46
C PRO A 83 19.06 13.57 -2.15
N THR A 84 18.52 13.90 -3.33
CA THR A 84 18.90 15.12 -4.08
C THR A 84 18.25 16.38 -3.53
N LEU A 85 17.00 16.30 -3.06
CA LEU A 85 16.26 17.44 -2.52
C LEU A 85 16.54 17.66 -1.03
N VAL A 86 16.93 16.60 -0.32
CA VAL A 86 17.19 16.63 1.12
C VAL A 86 18.57 16.01 1.40
N PRO A 87 19.67 16.67 1.00
CA PRO A 87 21.02 16.18 1.25
C PRO A 87 21.41 16.23 2.74
N ASP A 88 20.79 17.11 3.53
CA ASP A 88 21.00 17.21 4.98
C ASP A 88 19.67 17.44 5.70
N ALA A 89 18.99 16.35 6.07
CA ALA A 89 17.72 16.39 6.77
C ALA A 89 17.83 16.99 8.20
N SER A 90 19.05 17.12 8.74
CA SER A 90 19.34 17.69 10.06
C SER A 90 19.03 19.19 10.12
N LYS A 91 19.19 19.90 8.99
CA LYS A 91 18.90 21.35 8.88
C LYS A 91 17.40 21.64 8.67
N GLY A 92 16.59 20.60 8.56
CA GLY A 92 15.16 20.70 8.29
C GLY A 92 14.80 20.30 6.86
N LEU A 93 13.51 20.02 6.64
CA LEU A 93 12.99 19.63 5.33
C LEU A 93 12.63 20.89 4.53
N PRO A 94 13.08 21.02 3.27
CA PRO A 94 12.64 22.10 2.39
C PRO A 94 11.11 22.14 2.28
N ILE A 95 10.53 23.34 2.33
CA ILE A 95 9.06 23.52 2.26
C ILE A 95 8.48 22.91 0.97
N THR A 96 9.21 23.01 -0.14
CA THR A 96 8.85 22.41 -1.44
C THR A 96 8.74 20.89 -1.35
N TYR A 97 9.69 20.23 -0.68
CA TYR A 97 9.68 18.79 -0.44
C TYR A 97 8.52 18.38 0.47
N VAL A 98 8.29 19.12 1.57
CA VAL A 98 7.16 18.86 2.48
C VAL A 98 5.82 19.01 1.76
N GLY A 99 5.66 20.05 0.93
CA GLY A 99 4.46 20.26 0.12
C GLY A 99 4.23 19.11 -0.87
N LEU A 100 5.28 18.67 -1.57
CA LEU A 100 5.20 17.53 -2.48
C LEU A 100 4.80 16.23 -1.75
N LEU A 101 5.41 15.97 -0.59
CA LEU A 101 5.11 14.80 0.23
C LEU A 101 3.66 14.83 0.73
N LEU A 102 3.18 15.99 1.22
CA LEU A 102 1.79 16.18 1.65
C LEU A 102 0.79 15.94 0.51
N VAL A 103 1.05 16.45 -0.69
CA VAL A 103 0.17 16.27 -1.85
C VAL A 103 0.12 14.80 -2.26
N LEU A 104 1.29 14.16 -2.39
CA LEU A 104 1.37 12.76 -2.80
C LEU A 104 0.74 11.83 -1.76
N TYR A 105 1.10 12.01 -0.49
CA TYR A 105 0.56 11.19 0.60
C TYR A 105 -0.93 11.45 0.80
N GLY A 106 -1.37 12.71 0.69
CA GLY A 106 -2.79 13.08 0.72
C GLY A 106 -3.59 12.43 -0.42
N ALA A 107 -3.07 12.45 -1.64
CA ALA A 107 -3.70 11.76 -2.78
C ALA A 107 -3.74 10.24 -2.60
N HIS A 108 -2.67 9.66 -2.06
CA HIS A 108 -2.60 8.23 -1.75
C HIS A 108 -3.63 7.84 -0.68
N GLN A 109 -3.72 8.61 0.41
CA GLN A 109 -4.72 8.45 1.46
C GLN A 109 -6.14 8.60 0.90
N ALA A 110 -6.38 9.60 0.06
CA ALA A 110 -7.69 9.80 -0.57
C ALA A 110 -8.16 8.55 -1.34
N CYS A 111 -7.27 7.94 -2.14
CA CYS A 111 -7.58 6.71 -2.86
C CYS A 111 -7.83 5.53 -1.92
N LEU A 112 -7.01 5.39 -0.87
CA LEU A 112 -7.16 4.36 0.16
C LEU A 112 -8.53 4.45 0.85
N TYR A 113 -8.94 5.64 1.28
CA TYR A 113 -10.24 5.86 1.92
C TYR A 113 -11.41 5.69 0.96
N CYS A 114 -11.29 6.10 -0.31
CA CYS A 114 -12.28 5.78 -1.33
C CYS A 114 -12.53 4.27 -1.40
N MET A 115 -11.46 3.47 -1.44
CA MET A 115 -11.57 2.01 -1.43
C MET A 115 -12.17 1.48 -0.12
N TYR A 116 -11.71 1.98 1.03
CA TYR A 116 -12.18 1.55 2.34
C TYR A 116 -13.67 1.83 2.54
N VAL A 117 -14.13 3.06 2.30
CA VAL A 117 -15.54 3.42 2.47
C VAL A 117 -16.42 2.63 1.50
N SER A 118 -16.00 2.46 0.24
CA SER A 118 -16.73 1.64 -0.74
C SER A 118 -16.91 0.19 -0.31
N ILE A 119 -15.87 -0.43 0.24
CA ILE A 119 -15.96 -1.84 0.64
C ILE A 119 -16.79 -2.01 1.92
N MET A 120 -16.70 -1.07 2.86
CA MET A 120 -17.55 -1.04 4.06
C MET A 120 -19.03 -0.83 3.70
N ALA A 121 -19.32 0.08 2.75
CA ALA A 121 -20.68 0.27 2.23
C ALA A 121 -21.22 -1.00 1.57
N PHE A 122 -20.37 -1.74 0.85
CA PHE A 122 -20.74 -3.04 0.30
C PHE A 122 -21.00 -4.09 1.39
N PHE A 123 -20.15 -4.18 2.41
CA PHE A 123 -20.34 -5.09 3.54
C PHE A 123 -21.64 -4.81 4.29
N ALA A 124 -22.00 -3.54 4.48
CA ALA A 124 -23.26 -3.12 5.08
C ALA A 124 -24.47 -3.60 4.28
N LYS A 125 -24.37 -3.55 2.94
CA LYS A 125 -25.46 -3.96 2.06
C LYS A 125 -25.69 -5.47 2.06
N ILE A 126 -24.61 -6.27 2.08
CA ILE A 126 -24.72 -7.74 1.99
C ILE A 126 -24.96 -8.42 3.34
N SER A 127 -24.69 -7.73 4.45
CA SER A 127 -24.86 -8.30 5.79
C SER A 127 -26.34 -8.45 6.13
N ASP A 128 -26.78 -9.67 6.45
CA ASP A 128 -28.15 -9.94 6.89
C ASP A 128 -28.46 -9.23 8.22
N SER A 129 -29.60 -8.58 8.35
CA SER A 129 -30.01 -7.90 9.60
C SER A 129 -30.05 -8.82 10.82
N LYS A 130 -30.23 -10.14 10.64
CA LYS A 130 -30.28 -11.11 11.75
C LYS A 130 -28.91 -11.52 12.30
N VAL A 131 -27.87 -11.48 11.46
CA VAL A 131 -26.51 -11.96 11.80
C VAL A 131 -25.41 -11.02 11.26
N GLY A 132 -25.76 -9.74 11.08
CA GLY A 132 -24.91 -8.78 10.37
C GLY A 132 -23.59 -8.52 11.08
N GLY A 133 -23.57 -8.56 12.41
CA GLY A 133 -22.34 -8.43 13.20
C GLY A 133 -21.32 -9.52 12.88
N THR A 134 -21.76 -10.77 12.69
CA THR A 134 -20.89 -11.89 12.34
C THR A 134 -20.35 -11.76 10.92
N TYR A 135 -21.20 -11.41 9.95
CA TYR A 135 -20.78 -11.15 8.57
C TYR A 135 -19.76 -10.02 8.48
N MET A 136 -20.05 -8.89 9.12
CA MET A 136 -19.14 -7.73 9.17
C MET A 136 -17.79 -8.08 9.77
N THR A 137 -17.79 -8.77 10.91
CA THR A 137 -16.55 -9.18 11.59
C THR A 137 -15.72 -10.10 10.69
N LEU A 138 -16.34 -11.13 10.11
CA LEU A 138 -15.64 -12.06 9.22
C LEU A 138 -15.05 -11.36 8.00
N LEU A 139 -15.83 -10.51 7.33
CA LEU A 139 -15.39 -9.78 6.14
C LEU A 139 -14.25 -8.80 6.45
N ASN A 140 -14.29 -8.14 7.62
CA ASN A 140 -13.20 -7.31 8.11
C ASN A 140 -11.95 -8.13 8.40
N THR A 141 -12.08 -9.30 9.04
CA THR A 141 -10.97 -10.23 9.26
C THR A 141 -10.32 -10.64 7.94
N CYS A 142 -11.10 -11.03 6.93
CA CYS A 142 -10.56 -11.35 5.60
C CYS A 142 -9.87 -10.14 4.94
N THR A 143 -10.41 -8.93 5.13
CA THR A 143 -9.83 -7.70 4.57
C THR A 143 -8.52 -7.29 5.24
N ASN A 144 -8.42 -7.49 6.55
CA ASN A 144 -7.21 -7.24 7.32
C ASN A 144 -6.13 -8.27 7.00
N LEU A 145 -6.50 -9.56 6.97
CA LEU A 145 -5.60 -10.63 6.54
C LEU A 145 -5.06 -10.35 5.14
N GLY A 146 -5.94 -9.98 4.21
CA GLY A 146 -5.58 -9.60 2.84
C GLY A 146 -4.65 -8.40 2.69
N GLY A 147 -4.49 -7.58 3.74
CA GLY A 147 -3.49 -6.51 3.78
C GLY A 147 -2.18 -6.92 4.44
N ASN A 148 -2.24 -7.81 5.44
CA ASN A 148 -1.05 -8.19 6.21
C ASN A 148 -0.14 -9.15 5.46
N TRP A 149 -0.69 -10.20 4.83
CA TRP A 149 0.17 -11.19 4.16
C TRP A 149 0.97 -10.60 2.97
N PRO A 150 0.43 -9.70 2.12
CA PRO A 150 1.24 -9.09 1.06
C PRO A 150 2.31 -8.15 1.61
N THR A 151 2.01 -7.44 2.71
CA THR A 151 2.99 -6.60 3.42
C THR A 151 4.15 -7.41 3.98
N ILE A 152 3.87 -8.59 4.57
CA ILE A 152 4.92 -9.48 5.06
C ILE A 152 5.82 -9.93 3.91
N LEU A 153 5.23 -10.34 2.78
CA LEU A 153 6.00 -10.73 1.60
C LEU A 153 6.82 -9.58 1.03
N ALA A 154 6.24 -8.37 0.96
CA ALA A 154 6.93 -7.18 0.49
C ALA A 154 8.20 -6.91 1.29
N LEU A 155 8.06 -6.84 2.62
CA LEU A 155 9.18 -6.64 3.53
C LEU A 155 10.20 -7.80 3.49
N TYR A 156 9.77 -9.03 3.20
CA TYR A 156 10.67 -10.16 3.09
C TYR A 156 11.50 -10.15 1.80
N PHE A 157 10.93 -9.70 0.68
CA PHE A 157 11.58 -9.73 -0.63
C PHE A 157 12.45 -8.51 -0.96
N VAL A 158 12.29 -7.39 -0.24
CA VAL A 158 13.07 -6.16 -0.50
C VAL A 158 14.59 -6.41 -0.41
N ASP A 159 15.05 -7.12 0.62
CA ASP A 159 16.49 -7.38 0.84
C ASP A 159 17.08 -8.33 -0.21
N PRO A 160 16.48 -9.50 -0.51
CA PRO A 160 16.94 -10.37 -1.60
C PRO A 160 16.94 -9.71 -2.98
N LEU A 161 16.03 -8.76 -3.22
CA LEU A 161 15.94 -8.00 -4.47
C LEU A 161 16.92 -6.81 -4.51
N THR A 162 17.66 -6.53 -3.43
CA THR A 162 18.58 -5.41 -3.38
C THR A 162 19.99 -5.84 -3.82
N TRP A 163 20.53 -5.14 -4.82
CA TRP A 163 21.90 -5.32 -5.28
C TRP A 163 22.82 -4.28 -4.66
N LYS A 164 23.89 -4.76 -4.01
CA LYS A 164 24.94 -3.97 -3.39
C LYS A 164 26.28 -4.35 -3.99
N GLN A 165 27.21 -3.40 -4.02
CA GLN A 165 28.59 -3.63 -4.44
C GLN A 165 29.54 -2.89 -3.51
N CYS A 166 30.69 -3.50 -3.24
CA CYS A 166 31.74 -2.85 -2.49
C CYS A 166 32.53 -1.89 -3.39
N GLU A 167 32.55 -0.61 -3.05
CA GLU A 167 33.35 0.40 -3.75
C GLU A 167 34.54 0.85 -2.89
N GLY A 168 35.71 1.05 -3.52
CA GLY A 168 36.89 1.64 -2.90
C GLY A 168 37.81 0.69 -2.11
N GLY A 169 37.54 -0.62 -2.10
CA GLY A 169 38.42 -1.63 -1.48
C GLY A 169 39.48 -2.17 -2.44
N VAL A 170 40.70 -2.40 -1.94
CA VAL A 170 41.91 -2.78 -2.71
C VAL A 170 41.76 -4.10 -3.51
N GLU A 171 40.81 -4.97 -3.16
CA GLU A 171 40.53 -6.26 -3.84
C GLU A 171 39.03 -6.48 -4.09
N ALA A 172 38.21 -5.43 -4.01
CA ALA A 172 36.76 -5.58 -3.82
C ALA A 172 35.91 -5.61 -5.10
N ILE A 173 36.49 -5.96 -6.25
CA ILE A 173 35.81 -5.82 -7.56
C ILE A 173 34.57 -6.74 -7.66
N ASP A 174 34.51 -7.86 -6.93
CA ASP A 174 33.42 -8.85 -7.02
C ASP A 174 32.67 -9.14 -5.68
N ASN A 175 32.75 -8.23 -4.69
CA ASN A 175 32.03 -8.40 -3.43
C ASN A 175 30.64 -7.75 -3.47
N ALA A 176 29.60 -8.58 -3.38
CA ALA A 176 28.19 -8.16 -3.47
C ALA A 176 27.55 -7.72 -2.13
N CYS A 177 28.30 -7.68 -1.03
CA CYS A 177 27.84 -7.19 0.28
C CYS A 177 26.47 -7.78 0.76
N ARG A 178 26.20 -9.06 0.44
CA ARG A 178 24.94 -9.74 0.79
C ARG A 178 24.95 -10.21 2.23
N THR A 179 26.06 -10.76 2.69
CA THR A 179 26.20 -11.27 4.07
C THR A 179 26.85 -10.24 5.00
N SER A 180 26.73 -10.43 6.32
CA SER A 180 27.50 -9.63 7.28
C SER A 180 29.01 -9.80 7.06
N VAL A 181 29.47 -11.02 6.79
CA VAL A 181 30.88 -11.35 6.53
C VAL A 181 31.42 -10.59 5.31
N GLU A 182 30.66 -10.56 4.22
CA GLU A 182 31.02 -9.81 3.01
C GLU A 182 31.08 -8.30 3.26
N ARG A 183 30.15 -7.77 4.06
CA ARG A 183 30.15 -6.36 4.46
C ARG A 183 31.37 -6.01 5.33
N ASP A 184 31.68 -6.83 6.32
CA ASP A 184 32.82 -6.63 7.21
C ASP A 184 34.15 -6.75 6.43
N LEU A 185 34.23 -7.67 5.46
CA LEU A 185 35.37 -7.80 4.57
C LEU A 185 35.55 -6.55 3.69
N CYS A 186 34.47 -6.02 3.11
CA CYS A 186 34.51 -4.77 2.34
C CYS A 186 35.04 -3.60 3.17
N VAL A 187 34.50 -3.42 4.39
CA VAL A 187 34.88 -2.33 5.29
C VAL A 187 36.31 -2.49 5.82
N SER A 188 36.73 -3.70 6.18
CA SER A 188 38.11 -3.97 6.65
C SER A 188 39.17 -3.69 5.59
N LYS A 189 38.80 -3.78 4.31
CA LYS A 189 39.65 -3.45 3.15
C LYS A 189 39.55 -1.97 2.74
N GLY A 190 38.93 -1.13 3.56
CA GLY A 190 38.78 0.31 3.33
C GLY A 190 37.65 0.71 2.38
N GLY A 191 36.82 -0.25 1.93
CA GLY A 191 35.68 -0.01 1.04
C GLY A 191 34.39 0.34 1.78
N LYS A 192 33.38 0.75 1.01
CA LYS A 192 31.99 0.94 1.50
C LYS A 192 31.04 0.14 0.62
N CYS A 193 30.08 -0.53 1.25
CA CYS A 193 29.02 -1.21 0.53
C CYS A 193 27.98 -0.18 0.08
N VAL A 194 27.94 0.08 -1.22
CA VAL A 194 26.99 1.01 -1.85
C VAL A 194 25.88 0.18 -2.49
N THR A 195 24.63 0.61 -2.32
CA THR A 195 23.49 -0.01 -3.00
C THR A 195 23.42 0.52 -4.43
N THR A 196 23.63 -0.35 -5.41
CA THR A 196 23.56 0.01 -6.83
C THR A 196 22.11 0.03 -7.32
N ILE A 197 21.33 -1.00 -6.96
CA ILE A 197 19.91 -1.10 -7.28
C ILE A 197 19.16 -1.51 -6.03
N ASP A 198 18.25 -0.65 -5.57
CA ASP A 198 17.41 -0.93 -4.43
C ASP A 198 16.24 -1.83 -4.82
N GLY A 199 16.06 -2.94 -4.08
CA GLY A 199 14.99 -3.91 -4.32
C GLY A 199 13.60 -3.29 -4.26
N PHE A 200 13.42 -2.19 -3.52
CA PHE A 200 12.17 -1.45 -3.44
C PHE A 200 11.65 -1.00 -4.82
N TYR A 201 12.52 -0.54 -5.73
CA TYR A 201 12.09 -0.08 -7.05
C TYR A 201 11.58 -1.24 -7.91
N ILE A 202 12.30 -2.36 -7.89
CA ILE A 202 11.94 -3.57 -8.62
C ILE A 202 10.65 -4.17 -8.07
N GLU A 203 10.57 -4.27 -6.74
CA GLU A 203 9.39 -4.77 -6.05
C GLU A 203 8.17 -3.88 -6.30
N THR A 204 8.32 -2.55 -6.27
CA THR A 204 7.24 -1.62 -6.59
C THR A 204 6.73 -1.83 -8.02
N VAL A 205 7.63 -2.00 -9.00
CA VAL A 205 7.24 -2.29 -10.39
C VAL A 205 6.50 -3.63 -10.49
N ILE A 206 7.00 -4.69 -9.82
CA ILE A 206 6.36 -6.01 -9.79
C ILE A 206 4.96 -5.90 -9.18
N CYS A 207 4.80 -5.25 -8.02
CA CYS A 207 3.52 -5.02 -7.36
C CYS A 207 2.54 -4.28 -8.29
N ILE A 208 2.99 -3.21 -8.93
CA ILE A 208 2.14 -2.43 -9.84
C ILE A 208 1.66 -3.28 -11.01
N VAL A 209 2.56 -4.02 -11.65
CA VAL A 209 2.22 -4.93 -12.77
C VAL A 209 1.21 -5.99 -12.31
N ILE A 210 1.46 -6.65 -11.17
CA ILE A 210 0.53 -7.61 -10.58
C ILE A 210 -0.83 -6.95 -10.29
N GLY A 211 -0.84 -5.72 -9.77
CA GLY A 211 -2.06 -4.97 -9.49
C GLY A 211 -2.90 -4.70 -10.75
N PHE A 212 -2.26 -4.26 -11.83
CA PHE A 212 -2.93 -4.02 -13.11
C PHE A 212 -3.43 -5.32 -13.75
N LEU A 213 -2.61 -6.38 -13.76
CA LEU A 213 -2.99 -7.70 -14.27
C LEU A 213 -4.16 -8.27 -13.45
N TRP A 214 -4.10 -8.17 -12.13
CA TRP A 214 -5.18 -8.60 -11.25
C TRP A 214 -6.47 -7.84 -11.56
N LEU A 215 -6.40 -6.52 -11.72
CA LEU A 215 -7.57 -5.69 -12.02
C LEU A 215 -8.18 -6.04 -13.39
N TRP A 216 -7.35 -6.20 -14.41
CA TRP A 216 -7.78 -6.42 -15.79
C TRP A 216 -8.29 -7.85 -16.03
N LEU A 217 -7.54 -8.86 -15.58
CA LEU A 217 -7.85 -10.27 -15.84
C LEU A 217 -9.05 -10.77 -15.01
N TRP A 218 -9.10 -10.41 -13.72
CA TRP A 218 -10.02 -11.03 -12.77
C TRP A 218 -10.83 -10.02 -11.95
N GLY A 219 -10.16 -9.08 -11.29
CA GLY A 219 -10.75 -8.16 -10.31
C GLY A 219 -11.95 -7.39 -10.84
N SER A 220 -11.83 -6.76 -12.02
CA SER A 220 -12.92 -5.99 -12.63
C SER A 220 -14.17 -6.82 -12.92
N LYS A 221 -13.99 -8.05 -13.43
CA LYS A 221 -15.10 -8.97 -13.75
C LYS A 221 -15.76 -9.48 -12.48
N THR A 222 -14.97 -9.97 -11.53
CA THR A 222 -15.46 -10.53 -10.27
C THR A 222 -16.16 -9.47 -9.42
N ILE A 223 -15.62 -8.25 -9.34
CA ILE A 223 -16.25 -7.16 -8.58
C ILE A 223 -17.60 -6.77 -9.18
N LYS A 224 -17.67 -6.62 -10.51
CA LYS A 224 -18.93 -6.30 -11.19
C LYS A 224 -19.96 -7.41 -11.02
N TYR A 225 -19.55 -8.67 -11.09
CA TYR A 225 -20.41 -9.83 -10.85
C TYR A 225 -20.95 -9.85 -9.41
N ILE A 226 -20.07 -9.74 -8.42
CA ILE A 226 -20.43 -9.75 -6.99
C ILE A 226 -21.38 -8.59 -6.66
N GLN A 227 -21.12 -7.40 -7.22
CA GLN A 227 -21.98 -6.23 -7.02
C GLN A 227 -23.36 -6.37 -7.69
N ALA A 228 -23.47 -7.15 -8.77
CA ALA A 228 -24.72 -7.38 -9.49
C ALA A 228 -25.63 -8.42 -8.80
N LEU A 229 -25.10 -9.22 -7.88
CA LEU A 229 -25.90 -10.17 -7.11
C LEU A 229 -26.91 -9.44 -6.22
N ASN A 230 -28.16 -9.89 -6.27
CA ASN A 230 -29.22 -9.38 -5.40
C ASN A 230 -28.92 -9.68 -3.93
N GLU A 231 -29.43 -8.85 -3.03
CA GLU A 231 -29.25 -9.00 -1.58
C GLU A 231 -29.74 -10.36 -1.06
N ASN A 232 -30.75 -10.94 -1.71
CA ASN A 232 -31.27 -12.27 -1.38
C ASN A 232 -30.25 -13.40 -1.60
N ALA A 233 -29.22 -13.18 -2.43
CA ALA A 233 -28.13 -14.15 -2.60
C ALA A 233 -27.17 -14.18 -1.39
N TRP A 234 -27.21 -13.14 -0.53
CA TRP A 234 -26.31 -12.98 0.61
C TRP A 234 -27.02 -13.22 1.95
N LYS A 235 -28.34 -13.02 2.00
CA LYS A 235 -29.16 -13.10 3.20
C LYS A 235 -29.71 -14.51 3.43
N LEU A 236 -29.94 -14.86 4.68
CA LEU A 236 -30.50 -16.16 5.06
C LEU A 236 -31.94 -16.26 4.56
N ALA A 237 -32.29 -17.40 3.95
CA ALA A 237 -33.65 -17.67 3.55
C ALA A 237 -34.59 -17.59 4.76
N LYS A 238 -35.72 -16.88 4.63
CA LYS A 238 -36.77 -16.90 5.67
C LYS A 238 -37.22 -18.36 5.83
N ARG A 239 -37.06 -18.93 7.03
CA ARG A 239 -37.71 -20.21 7.38
C ARG A 239 -39.20 -20.06 7.06
N LYS A 240 -39.74 -20.96 6.24
CA LYS A 240 -41.19 -21.11 6.14
C LYS A 240 -41.66 -21.57 7.51
N THR A 241 -42.35 -20.71 8.23
CA THR A 241 -43.05 -21.12 9.44
C THR A 241 -44.20 -22.00 8.97
N ASP A 242 -44.06 -23.31 9.10
CA ASP A 242 -45.20 -24.21 8.97
C ASP A 242 -46.21 -23.80 10.04
N LYS A 243 -47.29 -23.16 9.61
CA LYS A 243 -48.47 -22.95 10.44
C LYS A 243 -49.06 -24.34 10.68
N ARG A 244 -48.80 -24.89 11.87
CA ARG A 244 -49.57 -25.99 12.44
C ARG A 244 -50.83 -25.43 13.09
#